data_AF-F0ZS48-F1
#
_entry.id   AF-F0ZS48-F1
#
_cell.length_a   1.000
_cell.length_b   1.000
_cell.length_c   1.000
_cell.angle_alpha   90.00
_cell.angle_beta   90.00
_cell.angle_gamma   90.00
#
_symmetry.space_group_name_H-M   'P 1'
#
loop_
_entity.id
_entity.type
_entity.pdbx_description
1 polymer ?
#
loop_
_entity_poly.entity_id
_entity_poly.type
_entity_poly.pdbx_seq_one_letter_code
_entity_poly.pdbx_strand_id
1 'polypeptide(L)'
;MGKQSKKSFLKNNKVKKTNIHNNNSNPRKKKFFSEVNNEINANDNTNNTINNDNDNNDKVIKDIGEEVGKYIGERNENNEKHGKGKLILDGVTLSGQWKNDEIVGEGKYKTKELTLKGSFSSGALNGIVKEFDRETKKLIFEGYYKEGVRSGKGTLYMDDGGSLRGNWGNGSLNGHGIYKFGDQRFTIEGQWENGLIVKGKYRLQFNENDNENDKPLAEYYKELPKKVKEFPIRYDISTDTTISSDPLMMDIYENYYSYVKESSIPNSGEGLFARVDIPVNTTLSFYNGVRIPHKTVNERSWDLNSNTISLNSDVVIDVPSHLSSTSQYCATISHKANHDLNKKNAEYSFYNHPRFGEIKSIKSIKPIKKDEEIFVSYDYTDEKPSWYK
;
A
#
# COMPACT_ATOMS: atom_id res chain seq x y z
N MET A 1 -49.80 39.87 3.09
CA MET A 1 -49.77 38.85 2.01
C MET A 1 -48.74 39.26 0.99
N GLY A 2 -47.89 38.34 0.52
CA GLY A 2 -46.87 38.65 -0.48
C GLY A 2 -45.88 37.52 -0.68
N LYS A 3 -46.07 36.71 -1.72
CA LYS A 3 -45.03 35.81 -2.25
C LYS A 3 -43.99 36.69 -2.96
N GLN A 4 -42.71 36.36 -2.85
CA GLN A 4 -41.77 36.64 -3.93
C GLN A 4 -40.71 35.55 -4.05
N SER A 5 -40.46 35.13 -5.29
CA SER A 5 -39.58 34.03 -5.66
C SER A 5 -38.36 34.56 -6.40
N LYS A 6 -37.18 33.99 -6.08
CA LYS A 6 -36.02 33.73 -6.96
C LYS A 6 -35.87 34.60 -8.23
N LYS A 7 -34.76 35.34 -8.32
CA LYS A 7 -33.76 35.12 -9.39
C LYS A 7 -32.39 35.73 -9.10
N SER A 8 -31.36 35.05 -9.59
CA SER A 8 -29.97 35.49 -9.88
C SER A 8 -29.19 36.31 -8.85
N PHE A 9 -27.98 35.83 -8.51
CA PHE A 9 -26.74 36.46 -9.00
C PHE A 9 -25.55 35.50 -8.84
N LEU A 10 -24.88 35.15 -9.95
CA LEU A 10 -23.52 34.60 -9.89
C LEU A 10 -22.55 35.75 -9.58
N LYS A 11 -21.65 35.58 -8.61
CA LYS A 11 -20.42 36.36 -8.54
C LYS A 11 -19.22 35.48 -8.19
N ASN A 12 -18.20 35.64 -9.04
CA ASN A 12 -16.91 34.96 -9.03
C ASN A 12 -16.25 34.90 -7.65
N ASN A 13 -15.61 33.76 -7.36
CA ASN A 13 -14.39 33.74 -6.53
C ASN A 13 -13.28 33.01 -7.29
N LYS A 14 -12.22 33.74 -7.64
CA LYS A 14 -10.99 33.18 -8.22
C LYS A 14 -10.17 32.56 -7.10
N VAL A 15 -9.98 31.24 -7.10
CA VAL A 15 -8.93 30.60 -6.30
C VAL A 15 -7.65 30.52 -7.15
N LYS A 16 -6.53 30.96 -6.58
CA LYS A 16 -5.21 30.96 -7.24
C LYS A 16 -4.77 29.51 -7.48
N LYS A 17 -4.43 29.15 -8.72
CA LYS A 17 -3.66 27.94 -9.01
C LYS A 17 -2.21 28.17 -8.52
N THR A 18 -1.78 27.44 -7.51
CA THR A 18 -0.36 27.26 -7.20
C THR A 18 0.17 26.10 -8.04
N ASN A 19 1.12 26.39 -8.93
CA ASN A 19 1.79 25.37 -9.73
C ASN A 19 2.68 24.52 -8.82
N ILE A 20 2.41 23.23 -8.73
CA ILE A 20 3.35 22.24 -8.16
C ILE A 20 4.10 21.61 -9.34
N HIS A 21 5.40 21.85 -9.40
CA HIS A 21 6.29 21.11 -10.31
C HIS A 21 6.41 19.67 -9.83
N ASN A 22 5.90 18.72 -10.62
CA ASN A 22 6.18 17.30 -10.43
C ASN A 22 7.48 16.95 -11.16
N ASN A 23 8.49 16.51 -10.41
CA ASN A 23 9.68 15.83 -10.95
C ASN A 23 9.77 14.41 -10.35
N ASN A 24 10.26 13.47 -11.16
CA ASN A 24 10.45 12.04 -10.85
C ASN A 24 11.42 11.82 -9.67
N SER A 25 11.46 10.67 -8.96
CA SER A 25 10.94 9.31 -9.20
C SER A 25 10.00 8.83 -8.05
N ASN A 26 9.54 7.57 -7.89
CA ASN A 26 9.73 6.28 -8.56
C ASN A 26 8.37 5.60 -8.86
N PRO A 27 8.18 4.87 -9.98
CA PRO A 27 6.84 4.68 -10.53
C PRO A 27 6.02 3.53 -9.92
N ARG A 28 6.66 2.51 -9.34
CA ARG A 28 6.02 1.18 -9.23
C ARG A 28 4.81 1.11 -8.31
N LYS A 29 4.68 1.96 -7.28
CA LYS A 29 3.56 1.87 -6.33
C LYS A 29 2.48 2.94 -6.48
N LYS A 30 2.77 4.09 -7.10
CA LYS A 30 1.76 5.13 -7.36
C LYS A 30 0.87 4.84 -8.58
N LYS A 31 1.34 4.04 -9.55
CA LYS A 31 0.52 3.56 -10.69
C LYS A 31 -0.76 2.81 -10.26
N PHE A 32 -0.72 2.12 -9.11
CA PHE A 32 -1.77 1.19 -8.65
C PHE A 32 -3.17 1.78 -8.43
N PHE A 33 -3.34 3.10 -8.33
CA PHE A 33 -4.64 3.73 -8.09
C PHE A 33 -5.19 4.56 -9.26
N SER A 34 -4.37 4.93 -10.25
CA SER A 34 -4.79 5.85 -11.32
C SER A 34 -4.89 5.22 -12.71
N GLU A 35 -4.07 4.21 -13.03
CA GLU A 35 -3.92 3.80 -14.44
C GLU A 35 -5.00 2.85 -14.94
N VAL A 36 -5.52 1.95 -14.08
CA VAL A 36 -6.67 1.08 -14.41
C VAL A 36 -7.89 1.91 -14.85
N ASN A 37 -8.01 3.15 -14.38
CA ASN A 37 -9.12 4.04 -14.70
C ASN A 37 -8.94 4.81 -16.03
N ASN A 38 -7.73 4.91 -16.59
CA ASN A 38 -7.46 5.75 -17.76
C ASN A 38 -7.53 4.99 -19.09
N GLU A 39 -7.16 3.70 -19.13
CA GLU A 39 -7.15 2.92 -20.38
C GLU A 39 -8.57 2.54 -20.87
N ILE A 40 -9.59 2.58 -19.99
CA ILE A 40 -10.98 2.23 -20.33
C ILE A 40 -11.76 3.44 -20.91
N ASN A 41 -11.37 4.68 -20.58
CA ASN A 41 -12.16 5.88 -20.89
C ASN A 41 -11.72 6.65 -22.16
N ALA A 42 -10.78 6.11 -22.95
CA ALA A 42 -10.12 6.86 -24.03
C ALA A 42 -10.77 6.74 -25.43
N ASN A 43 -11.69 5.80 -25.66
CA ASN A 43 -12.12 5.44 -27.03
C ASN A 43 -13.42 6.10 -27.52
N ASP A 44 -14.18 6.79 -26.68
CA ASP A 44 -15.38 7.52 -27.10
C ASP A 44 -15.11 9.03 -27.20
N ASN A 45 -14.50 9.49 -28.31
CA ASN A 45 -14.73 10.81 -28.94
C ASN A 45 -13.78 11.10 -30.13
N THR A 46 -14.12 10.65 -31.34
CA THR A 46 -13.73 11.32 -32.59
C THR A 46 -14.83 11.25 -33.63
N ASN A 47 -15.76 12.22 -33.57
CA ASN A 47 -16.55 12.56 -34.76
C ASN A 47 -15.61 13.13 -35.82
N ASN A 48 -15.69 12.67 -37.07
CA ASN A 48 -15.17 13.45 -38.19
C ASN A 48 -16.01 13.32 -39.46
N THR A 49 -16.18 14.49 -40.06
CA THR A 49 -17.09 14.88 -41.14
C THR A 49 -16.88 14.13 -42.45
N ILE A 50 -17.99 13.85 -43.15
CA ILE A 50 -18.02 13.35 -44.53
C ILE A 50 -17.56 14.45 -45.50
N ASN A 51 -16.74 14.09 -46.48
CA ASN A 51 -16.67 14.77 -47.78
C ASN A 51 -16.57 13.70 -48.88
N ASN A 52 -17.41 13.82 -49.91
CA ASN A 52 -17.36 12.97 -51.10
C ASN A 52 -16.35 13.53 -52.11
N ASP A 53 -15.70 12.66 -52.86
CA ASP A 53 -15.51 12.80 -54.31
C ASP A 53 -15.23 11.42 -54.93
N ASN A 54 -15.70 11.19 -56.15
CA ASN A 54 -15.57 9.93 -56.88
C ASN A 54 -14.31 9.93 -57.76
N ASP A 55 -13.61 8.79 -57.89
CA ASP A 55 -13.58 8.06 -59.18
C ASP A 55 -13.00 6.63 -59.08
N ASN A 56 -13.08 5.89 -60.19
CA ASN A 56 -13.10 4.43 -60.29
C ASN A 56 -11.80 3.61 -60.05
N ASN A 57 -12.04 2.37 -59.59
CA ASN A 57 -11.29 1.11 -59.85
C ASN A 57 -9.76 1.07 -59.67
N ASP A 58 -9.30 0.46 -58.57
CA ASP A 58 -8.68 -0.88 -58.70
C ASP A 58 -8.64 -1.67 -57.36
N LYS A 59 -8.50 -3.00 -57.45
CA LYS A 59 -8.51 -3.89 -56.27
C LYS A 59 -7.24 -3.79 -55.42
N VAL A 60 -7.25 -2.99 -54.37
CA VAL A 60 -6.48 -3.25 -53.14
C VAL A 60 -7.30 -2.86 -51.91
N ILE A 61 -7.94 -3.84 -51.26
CA ILE A 61 -8.37 -3.65 -49.86
C ILE A 61 -7.10 -3.72 -49.00
N LYS A 62 -6.44 -2.57 -48.85
CA LYS A 62 -5.57 -2.33 -47.70
C LYS A 62 -6.52 -2.03 -46.55
N ASP A 63 -6.74 -3.01 -45.68
CA ASP A 63 -7.36 -2.75 -44.39
C ASP A 63 -6.47 -1.77 -43.63
N ILE A 64 -6.95 -0.52 -43.49
CA ILE A 64 -6.35 0.50 -42.66
C ILE A 64 -7.06 0.41 -41.30
N GLY A 65 -6.49 -0.43 -40.45
CA GLY A 65 -6.93 -0.63 -39.07
C GLY A 65 -5.91 -1.54 -38.42
N GLU A 66 -4.95 -0.94 -37.71
CA GLU A 66 -3.87 -1.69 -37.04
C GLU A 66 -4.47 -2.78 -36.14
N GLU A 67 -4.10 -4.05 -36.34
CA GLU A 67 -4.42 -5.09 -35.36
C GLU A 67 -3.66 -4.79 -34.06
N VAL A 68 -4.30 -4.04 -33.15
CA VAL A 68 -3.76 -3.66 -31.83
C VAL A 68 -3.47 -4.89 -30.95
N GLY A 69 -3.86 -6.09 -31.39
CA GLY A 69 -3.29 -7.33 -30.88
C GLY A 69 -3.69 -8.58 -31.65
N LYS A 70 -2.95 -9.66 -31.36
CA LYS A 70 -3.13 -10.98 -31.96
C LYS A 70 -4.19 -11.78 -31.22
N TYR A 71 -5.25 -12.19 -31.93
CA TYR A 71 -6.22 -13.16 -31.43
C TYR A 71 -5.84 -14.61 -31.82
N ILE A 72 -6.08 -15.54 -30.89
CA ILE A 72 -5.90 -16.98 -31.06
C ILE A 72 -7.12 -17.68 -30.45
N GLY A 73 -8.02 -18.19 -31.28
CA GLY A 73 -9.26 -18.83 -30.84
C GLY A 73 -10.23 -19.08 -31.99
N GLU A 74 -11.43 -19.53 -31.65
CA GLU A 74 -12.53 -19.71 -32.60
C GLU A 74 -13.03 -18.36 -33.14
N ARG A 75 -13.60 -18.35 -34.35
CA ARG A 75 -14.27 -17.21 -34.97
C ARG A 75 -15.59 -17.67 -35.58
N ASN A 76 -16.58 -16.78 -35.67
CA ASN A 76 -17.87 -17.07 -36.31
C ASN A 76 -17.84 -16.80 -37.83
N GLU A 77 -18.99 -16.98 -38.49
CA GLU A 77 -19.15 -16.78 -39.94
C GLU A 77 -18.84 -15.33 -40.39
N ASN A 78 -19.01 -14.35 -39.51
CA ASN A 78 -18.65 -12.94 -39.73
C ASN A 78 -17.15 -12.65 -39.49
N ASN A 79 -16.34 -13.67 -39.18
CA ASN A 79 -14.94 -13.54 -38.76
C ASN A 79 -14.76 -12.80 -37.41
N GLU A 80 -15.80 -12.61 -36.61
CA GLU A 80 -15.72 -12.03 -35.25
C GLU A 80 -15.12 -13.05 -34.26
N LYS A 81 -14.45 -12.60 -33.19
CA LYS A 81 -13.97 -13.52 -32.14
C LYS A 81 -15.16 -14.24 -31.49
N HIS A 82 -15.07 -15.57 -31.37
CA HIS A 82 -16.13 -16.41 -30.82
C HIS A 82 -15.54 -17.58 -30.00
N GLY A 83 -16.38 -18.28 -29.23
CA GLY A 83 -16.00 -19.52 -28.55
C GLY A 83 -14.82 -19.35 -27.59
N LYS A 84 -13.94 -20.35 -27.48
CA LYS A 84 -12.74 -20.21 -26.62
C LYS A 84 -11.64 -19.46 -27.36
N GLY A 85 -11.09 -18.44 -26.71
CA GLY A 85 -10.05 -17.62 -27.33
C GLY A 85 -9.17 -16.83 -26.38
N LYS A 86 -8.06 -16.35 -26.93
CA LYS A 86 -7.04 -15.54 -26.26
C LYS A 86 -6.68 -14.34 -27.13
N LEU A 87 -6.85 -13.13 -26.61
CA LEU A 87 -6.38 -11.89 -27.21
C LEU A 87 -5.07 -11.47 -26.54
N ILE A 88 -4.06 -11.14 -27.33
CA ILE A 88 -2.74 -10.68 -26.89
C ILE A 88 -2.54 -9.27 -27.42
N LEU A 89 -2.59 -8.27 -26.54
CA LEU A 89 -2.29 -6.86 -26.82
C LEU A 89 -0.85 -6.57 -26.35
N ASP A 90 -0.32 -5.38 -26.59
CA ASP A 90 0.93 -4.99 -25.93
C ASP A 90 0.75 -4.93 -24.40
N GLY A 91 1.71 -5.49 -23.66
CA GLY A 91 1.67 -5.63 -22.19
C GLY A 91 0.56 -6.50 -21.58
N VAL A 92 -0.50 -6.85 -22.34
CA VAL A 92 -1.77 -7.38 -21.82
C VAL A 92 -2.21 -8.67 -22.52
N THR A 93 -2.89 -9.55 -21.79
CA THR A 93 -3.52 -10.75 -22.35
C THR A 93 -4.89 -11.00 -21.73
N LEU A 94 -5.90 -11.16 -22.58
CA LEU A 94 -7.24 -11.64 -22.20
C LEU A 94 -7.43 -13.07 -22.67
N SER A 95 -8.09 -13.92 -21.87
CA SER A 95 -8.45 -15.28 -22.27
C SER A 95 -9.74 -15.72 -21.58
N GLY A 96 -10.72 -16.22 -22.33
CA GLY A 96 -12.05 -16.58 -21.83
C GLY A 96 -12.95 -17.13 -22.95
N GLN A 97 -14.26 -17.05 -22.74
CA GLN A 97 -15.23 -17.21 -23.82
C GLN A 97 -15.38 -15.87 -24.57
N TRP A 98 -15.61 -15.93 -25.87
CA TRP A 98 -15.85 -14.79 -26.73
C TRP A 98 -17.19 -14.95 -27.44
N LYS A 99 -17.89 -13.84 -27.63
CA LYS A 99 -19.12 -13.78 -28.40
C LYS A 99 -19.17 -12.44 -29.12
N ASN A 100 -19.09 -12.48 -30.44
CA ASN A 100 -19.21 -11.32 -31.32
C ASN A 100 -18.20 -10.23 -30.93
N ASP A 101 -16.92 -10.60 -30.95
CA ASP A 101 -15.76 -9.78 -30.58
C ASP A 101 -15.61 -9.38 -29.09
N GLU A 102 -16.64 -9.56 -28.25
CA GLU A 102 -16.57 -9.33 -26.81
C GLU A 102 -16.15 -10.58 -26.01
N ILE A 103 -15.35 -10.38 -24.96
CA ILE A 103 -15.10 -11.41 -23.94
C ILE A 103 -16.26 -11.46 -22.94
N VAL A 104 -16.75 -12.67 -22.64
CA VAL A 104 -17.94 -12.91 -21.83
C VAL A 104 -17.76 -14.04 -20.82
N GLY A 105 -18.42 -13.93 -19.66
CA GLY A 105 -18.37 -14.94 -18.61
C GLY A 105 -16.97 -15.11 -18.01
N GLU A 106 -16.69 -16.28 -17.45
CA GLU A 106 -15.41 -16.54 -16.76
C GLU A 106 -14.19 -16.41 -17.67
N GLY A 107 -13.26 -15.54 -17.28
CA GLY A 107 -12.05 -15.25 -18.03
C GLY A 107 -10.85 -14.90 -17.13
N LYS A 108 -9.76 -14.53 -17.79
CA LYS A 108 -8.52 -14.08 -17.16
C LYS A 108 -7.97 -12.88 -17.92
N TYR A 109 -7.63 -11.83 -17.20
CA TYR A 109 -6.92 -10.65 -17.69
C TYR A 109 -5.52 -10.65 -17.04
N LYS A 110 -4.46 -10.45 -17.83
CA LYS A 110 -3.08 -10.46 -17.33
C LYS A 110 -2.37 -9.22 -17.81
N THR A 111 -1.69 -8.54 -16.90
CA THR A 111 -0.71 -7.48 -17.22
C THR A 111 0.70 -8.05 -17.06
N LYS A 112 1.71 -7.18 -17.01
CA LYS A 112 3.09 -7.52 -16.62
C LYS A 112 3.23 -7.83 -15.12
N GLU A 113 2.39 -7.21 -14.28
CA GLU A 113 2.41 -7.24 -12.82
C GLU A 113 1.34 -8.18 -12.22
N LEU A 114 0.16 -8.27 -12.84
CA LEU A 114 -1.01 -8.94 -12.24
C LEU A 114 -1.62 -10.04 -13.13
N THR A 115 -2.34 -10.96 -12.49
CA THR A 115 -3.28 -11.88 -13.14
C THR A 115 -4.62 -11.78 -12.43
N LEU A 116 -5.62 -11.28 -13.14
CA LEU A 116 -7.01 -11.14 -12.69
C LEU A 116 -7.81 -12.35 -13.21
N LYS A 117 -8.71 -12.89 -12.38
CA LYS A 117 -9.63 -13.97 -12.73
C LYS A 117 -11.03 -13.62 -12.24
N GLY A 118 -12.03 -13.77 -13.10
CA GLY A 118 -13.43 -13.50 -12.78
C GLY A 118 -14.28 -13.37 -14.04
N SER A 119 -15.53 -12.94 -13.87
CA SER A 119 -16.48 -12.79 -14.97
C SER A 119 -16.28 -11.48 -15.76
N PHE A 120 -16.51 -11.57 -17.06
CA PHE A 120 -16.56 -10.46 -18.00
C PHE A 120 -17.99 -10.25 -18.51
N SER A 121 -18.38 -8.99 -18.65
CA SER A 121 -19.60 -8.57 -19.36
C SER A 121 -19.34 -7.22 -20.01
N SER A 122 -19.85 -7.01 -21.23
CA SER A 122 -19.60 -5.79 -22.01
C SER A 122 -18.10 -5.49 -22.17
N GLY A 123 -17.30 -6.53 -22.43
CA GLY A 123 -15.83 -6.46 -22.52
C GLY A 123 -15.06 -6.20 -21.21
N ALA A 124 -15.73 -5.83 -20.12
CA ALA A 124 -15.11 -5.42 -18.86
C ALA A 124 -15.29 -6.44 -17.71
N LEU A 125 -14.35 -6.46 -16.76
CA LEU A 125 -14.46 -7.25 -15.54
C LEU A 125 -15.62 -6.75 -14.67
N ASN A 126 -16.52 -7.66 -14.31
CA ASN A 126 -17.77 -7.35 -13.63
C ASN A 126 -18.15 -8.53 -12.70
N GLY A 127 -18.63 -8.22 -11.47
CA GLY A 127 -18.90 -9.23 -10.45
C GLY A 127 -17.66 -9.58 -9.61
N ILE A 128 -17.55 -10.81 -9.10
CA ILE A 128 -16.45 -11.18 -8.20
C ILE A 128 -15.17 -11.45 -9.00
N VAL A 129 -14.07 -10.82 -8.59
CA VAL A 129 -12.74 -10.95 -9.21
C VAL A 129 -11.70 -11.28 -8.14
N LYS A 130 -10.73 -12.11 -8.51
CA LYS A 130 -9.52 -12.39 -7.74
C LYS A 130 -8.29 -11.89 -8.50
N GLU A 131 -7.51 -11.03 -7.86
CA GLU A 131 -6.25 -10.50 -8.37
C GLU A 131 -5.08 -11.25 -7.74
N PHE A 132 -4.16 -11.71 -8.56
CA PHE A 132 -2.96 -12.40 -8.14
C PHE A 132 -1.72 -11.65 -8.60
N ASP A 133 -0.71 -11.59 -7.75
CA ASP A 133 0.63 -11.18 -8.15
C ASP A 133 1.15 -12.08 -9.27
N ARG A 134 1.71 -11.52 -10.34
CA ARG A 134 2.12 -12.32 -11.50
C ARG A 134 3.41 -13.09 -11.27
N GLU A 135 4.26 -12.70 -10.33
CA GLU A 135 5.52 -13.39 -10.04
C GLU A 135 5.30 -14.49 -8.98
N THR A 136 4.97 -14.08 -7.76
CA THR A 136 4.77 -14.92 -6.57
C THR A 136 3.48 -15.73 -6.56
N LYS A 137 2.52 -15.40 -7.45
CA LYS A 137 1.17 -16.02 -7.52
C LYS A 137 0.28 -15.83 -6.29
N LYS A 138 0.71 -15.01 -5.31
CA LYS A 138 -0.11 -14.70 -4.12
C LYS A 138 -1.41 -13.98 -4.53
N LEU A 139 -2.49 -14.24 -3.80
CA LEU A 139 -3.72 -13.46 -3.89
C LEU A 139 -3.45 -12.06 -3.30
N ILE A 140 -3.63 -11.01 -4.10
CA ILE A 140 -3.53 -9.60 -3.65
C ILE A 140 -4.90 -9.06 -3.28
N PHE A 141 -5.95 -9.41 -4.03
CA PHE A 141 -7.30 -8.89 -3.79
C PHE A 141 -8.37 -9.91 -4.15
N GLU A 142 -9.45 -9.92 -3.37
CA GLU A 142 -10.70 -10.60 -3.69
C GLU A 142 -11.88 -9.69 -3.36
N GLY A 143 -12.74 -9.42 -4.34
CA GLY A 143 -13.88 -8.52 -4.16
C GLY A 143 -14.67 -8.30 -5.43
N TYR A 144 -15.64 -7.38 -5.36
CA TYR A 144 -16.46 -7.03 -6.50
C TYR A 144 -15.74 -6.04 -7.44
N TYR A 145 -16.09 -6.14 -8.71
CA TYR A 145 -15.70 -5.27 -9.81
C TYR A 145 -16.94 -4.78 -10.53
N LYS A 146 -16.86 -3.55 -11.05
CA LYS A 146 -17.85 -2.97 -11.95
C LYS A 146 -17.12 -2.16 -13.02
N GLU A 147 -17.42 -2.41 -14.29
CA GLU A 147 -16.76 -1.81 -15.46
C GLU A 147 -15.22 -1.78 -15.35
N GLY A 148 -14.61 -2.91 -14.99
CA GLY A 148 -13.15 -3.04 -14.91
C GLY A 148 -12.52 -2.47 -13.63
N VAL A 149 -13.30 -1.87 -12.72
CA VAL A 149 -12.79 -1.18 -11.51
C VAL A 149 -13.31 -1.85 -10.23
N ARG A 150 -12.44 -1.97 -9.20
CA ARG A 150 -12.83 -2.45 -7.86
C ARG A 150 -14.01 -1.63 -7.31
N SER A 151 -15.06 -2.31 -6.90
CA SER A 151 -16.27 -1.71 -6.34
C SER A 151 -16.89 -2.62 -5.27
N GLY A 152 -17.86 -2.12 -4.50
CA GLY A 152 -18.58 -2.96 -3.53
C GLY A 152 -17.68 -3.58 -2.47
N LYS A 153 -18.03 -4.77 -1.95
CA LYS A 153 -17.24 -5.41 -0.90
C LYS A 153 -15.95 -6.02 -1.46
N GLY A 154 -14.83 -5.86 -0.75
CA GLY A 154 -13.57 -6.49 -1.14
C GLY A 154 -12.53 -6.49 -0.01
N THR A 155 -11.55 -7.37 -0.15
CA THR A 155 -10.41 -7.54 0.76
C THR A 155 -9.11 -7.48 -0.04
N LEU A 156 -8.24 -6.54 0.33
CA LEU A 156 -6.84 -6.49 -0.07
C LEU A 156 -6.02 -7.30 0.93
N TYR A 157 -5.03 -8.05 0.45
CA TYR A 157 -4.08 -8.83 1.23
C TYR A 157 -2.69 -8.21 1.10
N MET A 158 -1.93 -8.21 2.20
CA MET A 158 -0.60 -7.61 2.29
C MET A 158 0.48 -8.68 2.48
N ASP A 159 1.71 -8.38 2.03
CA ASP A 159 2.83 -9.33 2.06
C ASP A 159 3.27 -9.75 3.47
N ASP A 160 2.94 -8.95 4.48
CA ASP A 160 3.15 -9.26 5.91
C ASP A 160 2.12 -10.25 6.48
N GLY A 161 1.14 -10.68 5.67
CA GLY A 161 0.00 -11.51 6.08
C GLY A 161 -1.22 -10.71 6.53
N GLY A 162 -1.12 -9.38 6.59
CA GLY A 162 -2.23 -8.49 6.94
C GLY A 162 -3.30 -8.43 5.85
N SER A 163 -4.42 -7.78 6.17
CA SER A 163 -5.48 -7.52 5.20
C SER A 163 -6.21 -6.19 5.44
N LEU A 164 -6.81 -5.64 4.39
CA LEU A 164 -7.64 -4.44 4.45
C LEU A 164 -8.97 -4.72 3.75
N ARG A 165 -10.05 -4.81 4.54
CA ARG A 165 -11.40 -5.14 4.05
C ARG A 165 -12.39 -3.99 4.23
N GLY A 166 -13.37 -3.88 3.32
CA GLY A 166 -14.47 -2.93 3.44
C GLY A 166 -15.17 -2.71 2.10
N ASN A 167 -15.75 -1.52 1.91
CA ASN A 167 -16.37 -1.13 0.66
C ASN A 167 -15.39 -0.34 -0.22
N TRP A 168 -15.33 -0.70 -1.49
CA TRP A 168 -14.49 -0.13 -2.53
C TRP A 168 -15.35 0.71 -3.48
N GLY A 169 -14.78 1.79 -3.97
CA GLY A 169 -15.36 2.65 -4.98
C GLY A 169 -14.25 3.34 -5.76
N ASN A 170 -14.36 3.35 -7.08
CA ASN A 170 -13.38 3.93 -8.00
C ASN A 170 -11.94 3.42 -7.77
N GLY A 171 -11.78 2.14 -7.43
CA GLY A 171 -10.46 1.51 -7.20
C GLY A 171 -9.96 1.55 -5.76
N SER A 172 -10.54 2.41 -4.90
CA SER A 172 -10.06 2.67 -3.54
C SER A 172 -11.09 2.33 -2.47
N LEU A 173 -10.61 1.99 -1.27
CA LEU A 173 -11.46 1.79 -0.10
C LEU A 173 -12.10 3.12 0.35
N ASN A 174 -13.41 3.12 0.55
CA ASN A 174 -14.20 4.29 0.91
C ASN A 174 -15.31 3.93 1.91
N GLY A 175 -15.49 4.76 2.94
CA GLY A 175 -16.40 4.50 4.06
C GLY A 175 -15.79 3.56 5.11
N HIS A 176 -16.61 2.70 5.71
CA HIS A 176 -16.14 1.83 6.80
C HIS A 176 -15.22 0.71 6.30
N GLY A 177 -14.09 0.54 6.98
CA GLY A 177 -13.09 -0.47 6.65
C GLY A 177 -12.26 -0.90 7.86
N ILE A 178 -11.69 -2.09 7.75
CA ILE A 178 -10.96 -2.80 8.81
C ILE A 178 -9.60 -3.21 8.24
N TYR A 179 -8.54 -2.60 8.77
CA TYR A 179 -7.16 -3.05 8.61
C TYR A 179 -6.87 -4.11 9.65
N LYS A 180 -6.24 -5.21 9.26
CA LYS A 180 -5.85 -6.33 10.12
C LYS A 180 -4.36 -6.59 9.97
N PHE A 181 -3.63 -6.61 11.08
CA PHE A 181 -2.18 -6.85 11.08
C PHE A 181 -1.89 -8.34 10.81
N GLY A 182 -0.69 -8.65 10.33
CA GLY A 182 -0.30 -10.00 9.92
C GLY A 182 -0.33 -11.07 11.03
N ASP A 183 -0.25 -10.67 12.30
CA ASP A 183 -0.40 -11.59 13.45
C ASP A 183 -1.86 -12.02 13.71
N GLN A 184 -2.80 -11.42 12.97
CA GLN A 184 -4.24 -11.65 13.03
C GLN A 184 -4.96 -11.29 14.35
N ARG A 185 -4.27 -10.76 15.37
CA ARG A 185 -4.86 -10.41 16.67
C ARG A 185 -5.17 -8.93 16.81
N PHE A 186 -4.47 -8.06 16.07
CA PHE A 186 -4.73 -6.62 16.05
C PHE A 186 -5.48 -6.19 14.78
N THR A 187 -6.41 -5.26 14.93
CA THR A 187 -7.06 -4.54 13.84
C THR A 187 -7.14 -3.05 14.14
N ILE A 188 -7.21 -2.23 13.09
CA ILE A 188 -7.66 -0.84 13.16
C ILE A 188 -8.95 -0.73 12.34
N GLU A 189 -10.05 -0.39 13.02
CA GLU A 189 -11.37 -0.26 12.43
C GLU A 189 -11.77 1.22 12.36
N GLY A 190 -12.26 1.68 11.22
CA GLY A 190 -12.47 3.11 11.03
C GLY A 190 -13.21 3.52 9.76
N GLN A 191 -13.23 4.83 9.51
CA GLN A 191 -13.64 5.45 8.26
C GLN A 191 -12.42 5.73 7.39
N TRP A 192 -12.56 5.45 6.10
CA TRP A 192 -11.54 5.55 5.08
C TRP A 192 -12.06 6.39 3.91
N GLU A 193 -11.18 7.21 3.33
CA GLU A 193 -11.47 8.01 2.14
C GLU A 193 -10.30 7.87 1.18
N ASN A 194 -10.59 7.50 -0.08
CA ASN A 194 -9.58 7.27 -1.11
C ASN A 194 -8.45 6.31 -0.71
N GLY A 195 -8.76 5.30 0.11
CA GLY A 195 -7.78 4.31 0.61
C GLY A 195 -6.96 4.76 1.82
N LEU A 196 -7.17 5.97 2.35
CA LEU A 196 -6.49 6.50 3.53
C LEU A 196 -7.44 6.51 4.73
N ILE A 197 -6.95 6.16 5.91
CA ILE A 197 -7.78 6.16 7.13
C ILE A 197 -7.96 7.59 7.65
N VAL A 198 -9.21 8.04 7.76
CA VAL A 198 -9.55 9.38 8.27
C VAL A 198 -9.75 9.35 9.79
N LYS A 199 -10.37 8.29 10.29
CA LYS A 199 -10.62 8.09 11.73
C LYS A 199 -10.89 6.62 12.04
N GLY A 200 -9.98 5.98 12.76
CA GLY A 200 -10.14 4.63 13.29
C GLY A 200 -9.70 4.47 14.72
N LYS A 201 -9.86 3.25 15.25
CA LYS A 201 -9.42 2.84 16.58
C LYS A 201 -8.87 1.42 16.53
N TYR A 202 -7.91 1.11 17.39
CA TYR A 202 -7.51 -0.27 17.59
C TYR A 202 -8.66 -1.11 18.14
N ARG A 203 -8.71 -2.36 17.68
CA ARG A 203 -9.45 -3.47 18.27
C ARG A 203 -8.50 -4.66 18.34
N LEU A 204 -8.61 -5.40 19.42
CA LEU A 204 -7.80 -6.60 19.65
C LEU A 204 -8.76 -7.79 19.72
N GLN A 205 -8.32 -8.92 19.19
CA GLN A 205 -9.01 -10.20 19.25
C GLN A 205 -8.17 -11.14 20.11
N PHE A 206 -8.74 -11.57 21.23
CA PHE A 206 -8.17 -12.54 22.17
C PHE A 206 -9.31 -13.38 22.79
N ASN A 207 -9.03 -14.64 23.10
CA ASN A 207 -9.91 -15.52 23.85
C ASN A 207 -9.57 -15.43 25.34
N GLU A 208 -10.45 -14.84 26.15
CA GLU A 208 -10.25 -14.68 27.59
C GLU A 208 -10.13 -16.03 28.35
N ASN A 209 -10.50 -17.15 27.71
CA ASN A 209 -10.36 -18.50 28.27
C ASN A 209 -9.08 -19.23 27.82
N ASP A 210 -8.30 -18.69 26.87
CA ASP A 210 -6.99 -19.23 26.48
C ASP A 210 -5.91 -18.59 27.36
N ASN A 211 -5.59 -19.29 28.46
CA ASN A 211 -4.64 -18.84 29.46
C ASN A 211 -3.16 -18.88 29.01
N GLU A 212 -2.84 -19.58 27.92
CA GLU A 212 -1.44 -19.76 27.47
C GLU A 212 -1.08 -18.78 26.35
N ASN A 213 -1.95 -18.59 25.35
CA ASN A 213 -1.63 -17.79 24.16
C ASN A 213 -2.10 -16.34 24.27
N ASP A 214 -3.30 -16.12 24.82
CA ASP A 214 -4.02 -14.84 24.69
C ASP A 214 -4.06 -14.01 25.99
N LYS A 215 -3.88 -14.66 27.15
CA LYS A 215 -3.77 -13.97 28.45
C LYS A 215 -2.75 -12.81 28.47
N PRO A 216 -1.52 -12.92 27.92
CA PRO A 216 -0.57 -11.80 27.90
C PRO A 216 -1.09 -10.59 27.11
N LEU A 217 -1.87 -10.83 26.05
CA LEU A 217 -2.46 -9.76 25.23
C LEU A 217 -3.65 -9.07 25.94
N ALA A 218 -4.47 -9.85 26.67
CA ALA A 218 -5.56 -9.33 27.47
C ALA A 218 -5.05 -8.47 28.66
N GLU A 219 -4.01 -8.94 29.36
CA GLU A 219 -3.36 -8.19 30.45
C GLU A 219 -2.73 -6.89 29.93
N TYR A 220 -1.95 -6.96 28.85
CA TYR A 220 -1.41 -5.79 28.16
C TYR A 220 -2.48 -4.74 27.82
N TYR A 221 -3.57 -5.16 27.16
CA TYR A 221 -4.63 -4.23 26.76
C TYR A 221 -5.37 -3.61 27.96
N LYS A 222 -5.50 -4.34 29.07
CA LYS A 222 -6.07 -3.84 30.31
C LYS A 222 -5.22 -2.70 30.88
N GLU A 223 -3.90 -2.87 30.92
CA GLU A 223 -2.94 -1.90 31.45
C GLU A 223 -2.75 -0.65 30.60
N LEU A 224 -3.04 -0.70 29.30
CA LEU A 224 -2.91 0.47 28.41
C LEU A 224 -3.63 1.72 28.95
N PRO A 225 -2.99 2.91 28.92
CA PRO A 225 -3.65 4.16 29.31
C PRO A 225 -4.90 4.45 28.48
N LYS A 226 -5.95 5.00 29.10
CA LYS A 226 -7.21 5.37 28.42
C LYS A 226 -6.97 6.24 27.18
N LYS A 227 -6.07 7.23 27.28
CA LYS A 227 -5.70 8.12 26.16
C LYS A 227 -5.16 7.39 24.92
N VAL A 228 -4.50 6.24 25.12
CA VAL A 228 -3.93 5.40 24.04
C VAL A 228 -5.04 4.55 23.42
N LYS A 229 -5.86 3.87 24.25
CA LYS A 229 -7.01 3.06 23.78
C LYS A 229 -8.07 3.87 23.04
N GLU A 230 -8.22 5.16 23.37
CA GLU A 230 -9.21 6.04 22.75
C GLU A 230 -8.67 6.88 21.57
N PHE A 231 -7.36 6.85 21.31
CA PHE A 231 -6.71 7.68 20.31
C PHE A 231 -7.30 7.46 18.90
N PRO A 232 -7.71 8.53 18.19
CA PRO A 232 -8.24 8.43 16.84
C PRO A 232 -7.09 8.26 15.83
N ILE A 233 -6.83 7.03 15.41
CA ILE A 233 -5.89 6.73 14.34
C ILE A 233 -6.37 7.39 13.05
N ARG A 234 -5.48 8.14 12.41
CA ARG A 234 -5.66 8.79 11.11
C ARG A 234 -4.38 8.63 10.31
N TYR A 235 -4.46 8.81 9.00
CA TYR A 235 -3.28 8.93 8.15
C TYR A 235 -2.51 10.19 8.53
N ASP A 236 -1.25 9.99 8.90
CA ASP A 236 -0.31 10.93 9.52
C ASP A 236 1.08 10.63 8.96
N ILE A 237 1.21 10.73 7.63
CA ILE A 237 2.48 10.58 6.93
C ILE A 237 3.39 11.76 7.26
N SER A 238 4.65 11.45 7.60
CA SER A 238 5.69 12.43 7.86
C SER A 238 6.08 13.26 6.64
N THR A 239 6.64 14.44 6.89
CA THR A 239 7.32 15.29 5.88
C THR A 239 8.83 15.26 6.11
N ASP A 240 9.57 16.10 5.38
CA ASP A 240 10.99 16.42 5.62
C ASP A 240 11.25 17.11 6.98
N THR A 241 10.24 17.76 7.54
CA THR A 241 10.32 18.61 8.74
C THR A 241 9.47 18.12 9.92
N THR A 242 8.47 17.27 9.68
CA THR A 242 7.51 16.82 10.69
C THR A 242 7.44 15.29 10.73
N ILE A 243 7.86 14.69 11.85
CA ILE A 243 7.92 13.22 12.02
C ILE A 243 6.55 12.57 12.20
N SER A 244 5.62 13.26 12.87
CA SER A 244 4.24 12.87 13.14
C SER A 244 3.53 14.05 13.78
N SER A 245 2.21 14.17 13.60
CA SER A 245 1.38 15.12 14.34
C SER A 245 1.27 14.78 15.84
N ASP A 246 1.46 13.52 16.21
CA ASP A 246 1.28 12.99 17.57
C ASP A 246 2.52 12.14 17.99
N PRO A 247 3.71 12.76 18.13
CA PRO A 247 4.99 12.06 18.26
C PRO A 247 5.12 11.22 19.54
N LEU A 248 4.35 11.55 20.59
CA LEU A 248 4.29 10.82 21.87
C LEU A 248 3.12 9.83 21.96
N MET A 249 2.43 9.56 20.85
CA MET A 249 1.37 8.55 20.79
C MET A 249 1.91 7.26 20.18
N MET A 250 2.35 6.36 21.06
CA MET A 250 2.81 5.00 20.74
C MET A 250 1.84 4.21 19.84
N ASP A 251 2.42 3.33 19.02
CA ASP A 251 1.67 2.31 18.32
C ASP A 251 1.37 1.12 19.24
N ILE A 252 0.10 0.68 19.29
CA ILE A 252 -0.36 -0.40 20.19
C ILE A 252 0.15 -1.78 19.75
N TYR A 253 0.36 -1.99 18.45
CA TYR A 253 0.88 -3.26 17.92
C TYR A 253 2.37 -3.40 18.24
N GLU A 254 3.16 -2.39 17.88
CA GLU A 254 4.60 -2.37 18.17
C GLU A 254 4.87 -2.50 19.68
N ASN A 255 4.16 -1.73 20.51
CA ASN A 255 4.44 -1.71 21.93
C ASN A 255 4.04 -3.00 22.67
N TYR A 256 3.15 -3.83 22.11
CA TYR A 256 2.92 -5.19 22.61
C TYR A 256 4.15 -6.09 22.40
N TYR A 257 4.81 -5.96 21.25
CA TYR A 257 5.96 -6.79 20.88
C TYR A 257 7.29 -6.28 21.40
N SER A 258 7.48 -4.96 21.46
CA SER A 258 8.78 -4.34 21.62
C SER A 258 8.80 -3.24 22.70
N TYR A 259 9.97 -3.05 23.31
CA TYR A 259 10.25 -1.97 24.24
C TYR A 259 11.71 -1.51 24.17
N VAL A 260 12.02 -0.38 24.82
CA VAL A 260 13.36 0.21 24.86
C VAL A 260 13.91 0.11 26.28
N LYS A 261 15.17 -0.30 26.43
CA LYS A 261 15.97 -0.20 27.67
C LYS A 261 17.45 -0.04 27.30
N GLU A 262 18.34 0.07 28.28
CA GLU A 262 19.79 0.05 28.06
C GLU A 262 20.22 -1.25 27.33
N SER A 263 21.07 -1.11 26.32
CA SER A 263 21.56 -2.21 25.48
C SER A 263 22.58 -3.09 26.21
N SER A 264 22.67 -4.36 25.82
CA SER A 264 23.75 -5.25 26.21
C SER A 264 25.09 -4.96 25.52
N ILE A 265 25.12 -4.09 24.50
CA ILE A 265 26.36 -3.66 23.82
C ILE A 265 26.97 -2.46 24.58
N PRO A 266 28.20 -2.58 25.14
CA PRO A 266 28.82 -1.51 25.90
C PRO A 266 28.94 -0.20 25.11
N ASN A 267 28.54 0.91 25.72
CA ASN A 267 28.56 2.27 25.16
C ASN A 267 27.67 2.51 23.92
N SER A 268 26.77 1.59 23.56
CA SER A 268 25.77 1.82 22.49
C SER A 268 24.55 2.64 22.95
N GLY A 269 24.31 2.71 24.27
CA GLY A 269 23.18 3.42 24.85
C GLY A 269 21.94 2.53 24.97
N GLU A 270 20.84 2.92 24.32
CA GLU A 270 19.58 2.17 24.33
C GLU A 270 19.57 1.07 23.26
N GLY A 271 18.79 0.01 23.51
CA GLY A 271 18.49 -1.06 22.57
C GLY A 271 16.98 -1.35 22.50
N LEU A 272 16.56 -2.04 21.44
CA LEU A 272 15.20 -2.55 21.27
C LEU A 272 15.13 -3.98 21.83
N PHE A 273 14.09 -4.32 22.59
CA PHE A 273 13.95 -5.61 23.27
C PHE A 273 12.54 -6.17 23.11
N ALA A 274 12.44 -7.50 23.06
CA ALA A 274 11.17 -8.20 22.95
C ALA A 274 10.40 -8.18 24.30
N ARG A 275 9.16 -7.69 24.31
CA ARG A 275 8.28 -7.67 25.50
C ARG A 275 7.65 -9.04 25.80
N VAL A 276 7.50 -9.86 24.77
CA VAL A 276 6.89 -11.20 24.78
C VAL A 276 7.75 -12.15 23.94
N ASP A 277 7.49 -13.45 24.00
CA ASP A 277 8.06 -14.39 23.02
C ASP A 277 7.53 -14.07 21.61
N ILE A 278 8.44 -13.91 20.65
CA ILE A 278 8.12 -13.51 19.28
C ILE A 278 8.42 -14.68 18.33
N PRO A 279 7.41 -15.25 17.64
CA PRO A 279 7.63 -16.26 16.61
C PRO A 279 8.49 -15.72 15.45
N VAL A 280 9.17 -16.61 14.72
CA VAL A 280 9.80 -16.26 13.44
C VAL A 280 8.78 -15.69 12.44
N ASN A 281 9.22 -14.81 11.53
CA ASN A 281 8.41 -14.11 10.54
C ASN A 281 7.37 -13.11 11.10
N THR A 282 7.51 -12.67 12.35
CA THR A 282 6.62 -11.69 12.98
C THR A 282 7.17 -10.28 12.82
N THR A 283 6.35 -9.36 12.30
CA THR A 283 6.64 -7.91 12.36
C THR A 283 6.53 -7.47 13.82
N LEU A 284 7.54 -6.78 14.36
CA LEU A 284 7.62 -6.50 15.80
C LEU A 284 7.81 -5.00 16.14
N SER A 285 8.18 -4.18 15.16
CA SER A 285 8.45 -2.74 15.36
C SER A 285 8.39 -2.00 14.03
N PHE A 286 8.16 -0.69 14.07
CA PHE A 286 8.02 0.19 12.91
C PHE A 286 9.11 1.27 12.89
N TYR A 287 9.56 1.64 11.68
CA TYR A 287 10.58 2.67 11.47
C TYR A 287 9.97 3.82 10.66
N ASN A 288 9.23 4.68 11.35
CA ASN A 288 8.83 5.98 10.84
C ASN A 288 9.83 7.07 11.27
N GLY A 289 9.93 8.12 10.46
CA GLY A 289 10.87 9.22 10.60
C GLY A 289 10.52 10.34 9.61
N VAL A 290 11.26 11.45 9.64
CA VAL A 290 11.16 12.47 8.59
C VAL A 290 11.64 11.91 7.25
N ARG A 291 11.12 12.44 6.14
CA ARG A 291 11.36 11.94 4.78
C ARG A 291 12.23 12.91 4.01
N ILE A 292 13.51 12.57 3.85
CA ILE A 292 14.52 13.43 3.22
C ILE A 292 15.12 12.76 1.97
N PRO A 293 15.56 13.52 0.95
CA PRO A 293 16.24 12.96 -0.20
C PRO A 293 17.61 12.37 0.16
N HIS A 294 18.02 11.30 -0.54
CA HIS A 294 19.38 10.73 -0.44
C HIS A 294 20.48 11.80 -0.54
N LYS A 295 20.31 12.76 -1.46
CA LYS A 295 21.25 13.88 -1.62
C LYS A 295 21.51 14.63 -0.31
N THR A 296 20.47 14.92 0.47
CA THR A 296 20.58 15.65 1.74
C THR A 296 21.32 14.85 2.82
N VAL A 297 21.22 13.51 2.78
CA VAL A 297 21.91 12.61 3.71
C VAL A 297 23.39 12.48 3.35
N ASN A 298 23.70 12.42 2.05
CA ASN A 298 25.06 12.27 1.54
C ASN A 298 25.89 13.57 1.61
N GLU A 299 25.25 14.75 1.60
CA GLU A 299 25.92 16.05 1.64
C GLU A 299 26.09 16.62 3.07
N ARG A 300 25.54 15.99 4.11
CA ARG A 300 25.63 16.45 5.51
C ARG A 300 26.61 15.61 6.35
N SER A 301 26.99 16.10 7.54
CA SER A 301 27.89 15.36 8.44
C SER A 301 27.32 14.00 8.84
N TRP A 302 28.19 12.99 8.87
CA TRP A 302 27.87 11.62 9.31
C TRP A 302 27.29 11.55 10.73
N ASP A 303 27.63 12.49 11.62
CA ASP A 303 27.08 12.57 12.98
C ASP A 303 25.56 12.80 13.02
N LEU A 304 24.98 13.24 11.90
CA LEU A 304 23.54 13.43 11.74
C LEU A 304 22.84 12.18 11.15
N ASN A 305 23.59 11.18 10.69
CA ASN A 305 23.08 10.04 9.93
C ASN A 305 22.79 8.78 10.77
N SER A 306 23.02 8.82 12.08
CA SER A 306 22.91 7.65 12.99
C SER A 306 21.58 6.90 12.93
N ASN A 307 20.48 7.59 12.63
CA ASN A 307 19.12 7.03 12.54
C ASN A 307 18.54 7.10 11.11
N THR A 308 19.39 7.08 10.09
CA THR A 308 18.96 7.08 8.68
C THR A 308 18.75 5.67 8.16
N ILE A 309 17.66 5.47 7.41
CA ILE A 309 17.38 4.20 6.70
C ILE A 309 16.76 4.48 5.33
N SER A 310 17.35 3.89 4.28
CA SER A 310 16.83 4.03 2.91
C SER A 310 15.44 3.41 2.80
N LEU A 311 14.43 4.21 2.45
CA LEU A 311 13.09 3.70 2.14
C LEU A 311 13.08 3.14 0.72
N ASN A 312 13.48 3.94 -0.26
CA ASN A 312 13.51 3.60 -1.69
C ASN A 312 14.63 4.39 -2.40
N SER A 313 14.64 4.43 -3.73
CA SER A 313 15.67 5.16 -4.52
C SER A 313 15.71 6.67 -4.29
N ASP A 314 14.65 7.25 -3.73
CA ASP A 314 14.42 8.70 -3.74
C ASP A 314 14.36 9.26 -2.30
N VAL A 315 13.87 8.45 -1.36
CA VAL A 315 13.58 8.83 0.03
C VAL A 315 14.39 8.01 1.02
N VAL A 316 15.01 8.71 1.97
CA VAL A 316 15.54 8.20 3.23
C VAL A 316 14.59 8.60 4.35
N ILE A 317 14.36 7.68 5.29
CA ILE A 317 13.70 7.94 6.57
C ILE A 317 14.78 8.28 7.60
N ASP A 318 14.57 9.32 8.39
CA ASP A 318 15.50 9.76 9.45
C ASP A 318 14.75 10.00 10.77
N VAL A 319 15.34 9.64 11.91
CA VAL A 319 14.88 10.09 13.24
C VAL A 319 15.94 11.03 13.82
N PRO A 320 15.85 12.35 13.59
CA PRO A 320 16.88 13.32 13.96
C PRO A 320 17.26 13.24 15.45
N SER A 321 18.49 13.58 15.80
CA SER A 321 19.05 13.44 17.15
C SER A 321 18.15 14.02 18.27
N HIS A 322 17.57 15.21 18.06
CA HIS A 322 16.65 15.85 19.01
C HIS A 322 15.31 15.10 19.23
N LEU A 323 14.95 14.19 18.31
CA LEU A 323 13.81 13.28 18.40
C LEU A 323 14.23 11.84 18.72
N SER A 324 15.52 11.54 18.86
CA SER A 324 15.99 10.17 19.12
C SER A 324 15.50 9.64 20.48
N SER A 325 15.30 10.49 21.48
CA SER A 325 14.79 10.09 22.80
C SER A 325 13.30 9.69 22.75
N THR A 326 12.96 8.59 23.40
CA THR A 326 11.58 8.12 23.60
C THR A 326 10.70 9.11 24.37
N SER A 327 11.30 10.08 25.08
CA SER A 327 10.61 11.21 25.72
C SER A 327 10.16 12.31 24.75
N GLN A 328 10.71 12.33 23.53
CA GLN A 328 10.39 13.29 22.46
C GLN A 328 9.63 12.62 21.31
N TYR A 329 9.97 11.37 20.98
CA TYR A 329 9.29 10.58 19.96
C TYR A 329 9.23 9.10 20.35
N CYS A 330 8.01 8.57 20.48
CA CYS A 330 7.75 7.15 20.73
C CYS A 330 6.57 6.61 19.92
N ALA A 331 6.12 7.34 18.90
CA ALA A 331 5.07 6.88 18.00
C ALA A 331 5.51 5.68 17.14
N THR A 332 6.82 5.56 16.87
CA THR A 332 7.47 4.30 16.50
C THR A 332 8.85 4.18 17.20
N ILE A 333 9.42 2.98 17.38
CA ILE A 333 10.70 2.78 18.10
C ILE A 333 11.77 1.92 17.39
N SER A 334 11.61 1.54 16.12
CA SER A 334 12.64 0.72 15.42
C SER A 334 14.02 1.38 15.31
N HIS A 335 14.14 2.70 15.42
CA HIS A 335 15.42 3.41 15.44
C HIS A 335 16.27 3.12 16.71
N LYS A 336 15.76 2.27 17.62
CA LYS A 336 16.49 1.76 18.79
C LYS A 336 17.05 0.35 18.61
N ALA A 337 16.77 -0.34 17.50
CA ALA A 337 17.34 -1.67 17.28
C ALA A 337 18.81 -1.56 16.87
N ASN A 338 19.71 -2.10 17.69
CA ASN A 338 21.14 -2.00 17.46
C ASN A 338 21.64 -2.94 16.35
N HIS A 339 22.82 -2.61 15.83
CA HIS A 339 23.54 -3.46 14.90
C HIS A 339 24.36 -4.55 15.61
N ASP A 340 24.18 -5.82 15.22
CA ASP A 340 25.11 -6.91 15.53
C ASP A 340 24.93 -8.05 14.51
N LEU A 341 25.91 -8.27 13.63
CA LEU A 341 25.86 -9.31 12.60
C LEU A 341 25.83 -10.74 13.17
N ASN A 342 26.46 -10.98 14.31
CA ASN A 342 26.59 -12.31 14.91
C ASN A 342 25.34 -12.67 15.72
N LYS A 343 24.73 -11.69 16.40
CA LYS A 343 23.53 -11.90 17.21
C LYS A 343 22.23 -11.70 16.42
N LYS A 344 22.26 -11.03 15.25
CA LYS A 344 21.13 -10.71 14.36
C LYS A 344 19.98 -11.72 14.50
N ASN A 345 18.84 -11.25 14.97
CA ASN A 345 17.63 -12.04 15.20
C ASN A 345 16.41 -11.47 14.47
N ALA A 346 16.53 -10.26 13.91
CA ALA A 346 15.56 -9.63 13.06
C ALA A 346 16.20 -8.95 11.83
N GLU A 347 15.37 -8.46 10.92
CA GLU A 347 15.79 -7.71 9.73
C GLU A 347 14.81 -6.59 9.37
N TYR A 348 15.27 -5.62 8.59
CA TYR A 348 14.40 -4.57 8.06
C TYR A 348 13.56 -5.07 6.89
N SER A 349 12.24 -4.91 7.00
CA SER A 349 11.26 -5.17 5.93
C SER A 349 10.63 -3.86 5.46
N PHE A 350 10.03 -3.88 4.27
CA PHE A 350 9.06 -2.86 3.89
C PHE A 350 7.76 -3.04 4.67
N TYR A 351 7.08 -1.92 4.97
CA TYR A 351 5.75 -1.92 5.58
C TYR A 351 4.88 -0.78 5.02
N ASN A 352 3.57 -1.00 4.93
CA ASN A 352 2.61 0.06 4.61
C ASN A 352 1.67 0.24 5.80
N HIS A 353 2.03 1.17 6.68
CA HIS A 353 1.33 1.37 7.94
C HIS A 353 0.09 2.27 7.74
N PRO A 354 -1.09 1.93 8.28
CA PRO A 354 -2.30 2.73 8.08
C PRO A 354 -2.19 4.16 8.64
N ARG A 355 -1.33 4.37 9.65
CA ARG A 355 -0.99 5.72 10.14
C ARG A 355 0.13 6.38 9.33
N PHE A 356 1.28 5.72 9.17
CA PHE A 356 2.51 6.38 8.71
C PHE A 356 2.76 6.27 7.18
N GLY A 357 1.95 5.49 6.47
CA GLY A 357 2.14 5.17 5.05
C GLY A 357 3.30 4.20 4.83
N GLU A 358 3.97 4.35 3.69
CA GLU A 358 5.12 3.51 3.34
C GLU A 358 6.32 3.82 4.23
N ILE A 359 6.76 2.83 5.00
CA ILE A 359 7.88 2.91 5.95
C ILE A 359 8.70 1.61 5.89
N LYS A 360 9.70 1.51 6.76
CA LYS A 360 10.32 0.21 7.11
C LYS A 360 9.70 -0.33 8.39
N SER A 361 9.85 -1.63 8.61
CA SER A 361 9.56 -2.32 9.87
C SER A 361 10.70 -3.25 10.22
N ILE A 362 10.73 -3.74 11.46
CA ILE A 362 11.60 -4.84 11.86
C ILE A 362 10.76 -6.12 11.96
N LYS A 363 11.29 -7.20 11.38
CA LYS A 363 10.66 -8.53 11.32
C LYS A 363 11.61 -9.60 11.83
N SER A 364 11.14 -10.51 12.68
CA SER A 364 11.97 -11.60 13.22
C SER A 364 12.36 -12.63 12.14
N ILE A 365 13.64 -13.03 12.13
CA ILE A 365 14.18 -14.08 11.22
C ILE A 365 14.41 -15.42 11.92
N LYS A 366 14.37 -15.42 13.25
CA LYS A 366 14.33 -16.60 14.13
C LYS A 366 13.40 -16.29 15.33
N PRO A 367 12.95 -17.27 16.12
CA PRO A 367 12.23 -16.99 17.36
C PRO A 367 13.08 -16.11 18.29
N ILE A 368 12.46 -15.09 18.90
CA ILE A 368 13.10 -14.16 19.84
C ILE A 368 12.40 -14.35 21.18
N LYS A 369 13.17 -14.54 22.26
CA LYS A 369 12.60 -14.73 23.60
C LYS A 369 12.23 -13.41 24.25
N LYS A 370 11.24 -13.44 25.14
CA LYS A 370 10.94 -12.30 26.01
C LYS A 370 12.22 -11.81 26.70
N ASP A 371 12.39 -10.50 26.74
CA ASP A 371 13.52 -9.74 27.28
C ASP A 371 14.87 -9.90 26.55
N GLU A 372 14.91 -10.65 25.43
CA GLU A 372 16.04 -10.71 24.49
C GLU A 372 16.16 -9.39 23.68
N GLU A 373 17.41 -8.96 23.41
CA GLU A 373 17.68 -7.78 22.59
C GLU A 373 17.50 -8.08 21.10
N ILE A 374 16.90 -7.15 20.38
CA ILE A 374 16.59 -7.25 18.96
C ILE A 374 17.70 -6.58 18.16
N PHE A 375 18.46 -7.40 17.44
CA PHE A 375 19.58 -6.98 16.61
C PHE A 375 19.27 -7.16 15.12
N VAL A 376 19.68 -6.15 14.35
CA VAL A 376 19.52 -6.07 12.89
C VAL A 376 20.86 -5.87 12.19
N SER A 377 20.88 -6.02 10.87
CA SER A 377 21.96 -5.46 10.05
C SER A 377 21.59 -4.04 9.61
N TYR A 378 22.54 -3.10 9.61
CA TYR A 378 22.30 -1.78 9.01
C TYR A 378 22.68 -1.75 7.52
N ASP A 379 23.27 -2.83 7.00
CA ASP A 379 23.59 -3.04 5.59
C ASP A 379 24.41 -1.90 4.93
N TYR A 380 25.30 -1.25 5.69
CA TYR A 380 26.25 -0.29 5.13
C TYR A 380 27.20 -0.98 4.14
N THR A 381 27.26 -0.46 2.91
CA THR A 381 28.05 -1.00 1.80
C THR A 381 29.42 -0.34 1.65
N ASP A 382 29.44 0.99 1.59
CA ASP A 382 30.61 1.76 1.14
C ASP A 382 31.25 2.58 2.27
N GLU A 383 30.51 3.55 2.81
CA GLU A 383 30.90 4.32 3.98
C GLU A 383 30.21 3.78 5.24
N LYS A 384 31.00 3.58 6.30
CA LYS A 384 30.53 3.02 7.57
C LYS A 384 31.22 3.67 8.77
N PRO A 385 30.51 3.86 9.89
CA PRO A 385 31.12 4.41 11.11
C PRO A 385 32.12 3.41 11.73
N SER A 386 33.09 3.93 12.47
CA SER A 386 34.22 3.14 13.00
C SER A 386 33.86 2.01 13.97
N TRP A 387 32.65 2.05 14.54
CA TRP A 387 32.09 0.99 15.40
C TRP A 387 31.44 -0.16 14.61
N TYR A 388 31.14 0.01 13.32
CA TYR A 388 30.49 -1.00 12.49
C TYR A 388 31.52 -2.03 11.98
N LYS A 389 31.49 -3.23 12.57
CA LYS A 389 32.42 -4.34 12.30
C LYS A 389 31.69 -5.64 12.06
#